data_AF-A0A976L4I8-F1
#
_entry.id   AF-A0A976L4I8-F1
#
_cell.length_a   1.000
_cell.length_b   1.000
_cell.length_c   1.000
_cell.angle_alpha   90.00
_cell.angle_beta   90.00
_cell.angle_gamma   90.00
#
_symmetry.space_group_name_H-M   'P 1'
#
loop_
_entity.id
_entity.type
_entity.pdbx_description
1 polymer ?
#
loop_
_entity_poly.entity_id
_entity_poly.type
_entity_poly.pdbx_seq_one_letter_code
_entity_poly.pdbx_strand_id
1 'polypeptide(L)'
;MFKNSFFTGLYILLSFPLFVKGQVNKDTNHNGLQLQQSALQIQSDTILSHRLFADSVLTRALVSQLKQPYSFDFSFDSLTAMKHISSPDKKFKFFSWQIDLGDGTYRQRGAMQLQTNDGSLK
;
A
#
# COMPACT_ATOMS: atom_id res chain seq x y z
N MET A 1 72.39 -3.65 10.31
CA MET A 1 71.49 -4.35 9.36
C MET A 1 70.06 -3.99 9.78
N PHE A 2 69.36 -3.22 8.94
CA PHE A 2 67.93 -2.86 9.04
C PHE A 2 67.07 -4.15 9.17
N LYS A 3 65.84 -4.22 9.72
CA LYS A 3 64.71 -3.28 9.70
C LYS A 3 63.58 -3.79 10.64
N ASN A 4 62.99 -2.87 11.38
CA ASN A 4 61.57 -2.68 11.69
C ASN A 4 60.71 -3.80 12.30
N SER A 5 60.49 -3.64 13.61
CA SER A 5 59.14 -3.68 14.22
C SER A 5 58.25 -2.54 13.67
N PHE A 6 56.94 -2.70 13.87
CA PHE A 6 55.83 -1.80 13.49
C PHE A 6 55.48 -1.73 12.00
N PHE A 7 54.38 -2.39 11.63
CA PHE A 7 53.26 -1.77 10.90
C PHE A 7 52.10 -2.79 10.84
N THR A 8 51.51 -3.09 11.99
CA THR A 8 50.11 -3.51 12.08
C THR A 8 49.26 -2.30 11.68
N GLY A 9 49.08 -2.12 10.38
CA GLY A 9 48.47 -0.90 9.86
C GLY A 9 48.11 -1.01 8.39
N LEU A 10 47.34 -2.05 8.03
CA LEU A 10 46.50 -2.00 6.81
C LEU A 10 45.44 -3.11 6.80
N TYR A 11 44.77 -3.32 7.93
CA TYR A 11 43.40 -3.86 7.92
C TYR A 11 42.49 -2.66 8.21
N ILE A 12 41.29 -2.63 7.63
CA ILE A 12 40.31 -1.52 7.61
C ILE A 12 40.40 -0.69 6.32
N LEU A 13 40.13 -1.32 5.18
CA LEU A 13 39.54 -0.64 4.02
C LEU A 13 38.61 -1.59 3.24
N LEU A 14 37.86 -2.44 3.94
CA LEU A 14 36.91 -3.38 3.32
C LEU A 14 35.66 -3.62 4.17
N SER A 15 35.22 -2.59 4.90
CA SER A 15 33.92 -2.56 5.54
C SER A 15 33.23 -1.24 5.21
N PHE A 16 32.90 -1.04 3.94
CA PHE A 16 31.71 -0.25 3.62
C PHE A 16 30.51 -1.16 3.93
N PRO A 17 29.73 -0.93 5.00
CA PRO A 17 28.42 -1.53 5.04
C PRO A 17 27.64 -0.90 3.88
N LEU A 18 27.36 -1.72 2.86
CA LEU A 18 26.32 -1.43 1.88
C LEU A 18 25.01 -1.34 2.64
N PHE A 19 24.71 -0.18 3.23
CA PHE A 19 23.33 0.17 3.56
C PHE A 19 22.61 0.51 2.27
N VAL A 20 22.35 -0.52 1.47
CA VAL A 20 21.32 -0.48 0.43
C VAL A 20 20.00 -0.53 1.18
N LYS A 21 19.44 0.63 1.54
CA LYS A 21 17.99 0.74 1.76
C LYS A 21 17.34 1.04 0.42
N GLY A 22 17.18 -0.03 -0.36
CA GLY A 22 16.40 -0.05 -1.58
C GLY A 22 15.36 -1.16 -1.52
N GLN A 23 14.54 -1.21 -0.48
CA GLN A 23 13.30 -1.97 -0.56
C GLN A 23 12.35 -1.14 -1.42
N VAL A 24 12.27 -1.44 -2.72
CA VAL A 24 10.99 -1.27 -3.41
C VAL A 24 10.04 -2.16 -2.62
N ASN A 25 9.14 -1.54 -1.87
CA ASN A 25 8.11 -2.23 -1.11
C ASN A 25 7.25 -3.03 -2.11
N LYS A 26 7.70 -4.23 -2.46
CA LYS A 26 6.83 -5.27 -2.99
C LYS A 26 5.97 -5.71 -1.82
N ASP A 27 4.87 -4.97 -1.67
CA ASP A 27 3.66 -5.20 -0.91
C ASP A 27 3.73 -6.25 0.21
N THR A 28 3.33 -5.79 1.39
CA THR A 28 2.57 -6.50 2.43
C THR A 28 1.45 -7.36 1.80
N ASN A 29 1.84 -8.53 1.26
CA ASN A 29 1.23 -9.11 0.06
C ASN A 29 -0.21 -9.62 0.23
N HIS A 30 -0.58 -10.19 1.36
CA HIS A 30 -1.91 -10.84 1.50
C HIS A 30 -3.08 -9.83 1.52
N ASN A 31 -2.82 -8.67 2.10
CA ASN A 31 -3.82 -7.65 2.40
C ASN A 31 -4.20 -6.84 1.16
N GLY A 32 -3.21 -6.44 0.35
CA GLY A 32 -3.44 -5.80 -0.95
C GLY A 32 -4.09 -6.75 -1.95
N LEU A 33 -3.66 -8.02 -1.97
CA LEU A 33 -4.26 -9.05 -2.83
C LEU A 33 -5.74 -9.29 -2.50
N GLN A 34 -6.12 -9.34 -1.22
CA GLN A 34 -7.52 -9.52 -0.83
C GLN A 34 -8.42 -8.35 -1.28
N LEU A 35 -7.91 -7.12 -1.14
CA LEU A 35 -8.60 -5.93 -1.63
C LEU A 35 -8.78 -5.99 -3.14
N GLN A 36 -7.72 -6.34 -3.88
CA GLN A 36 -7.78 -6.49 -5.32
C GLN A 36 -8.77 -7.57 -5.76
N GLN A 37 -8.77 -8.73 -5.11
CA GLN A 37 -9.72 -9.83 -5.40
C GLN A 37 -11.17 -9.38 -5.18
N SER A 38 -11.45 -8.68 -4.08
CA SER A 38 -12.78 -8.16 -3.79
C SER A 38 -13.20 -7.11 -4.82
N ALA A 39 -12.28 -6.23 -5.21
CA ALA A 39 -12.53 -5.20 -6.22
C ALA A 39 -12.81 -5.80 -7.61
N LEU A 40 -12.09 -6.87 -7.98
CA LEU A 40 -12.35 -7.62 -9.22
C LEU A 40 -13.73 -8.28 -9.18
N GLN A 41 -14.11 -8.88 -8.06
CA GLN A 41 -15.42 -9.51 -7.91
C GLN A 41 -16.57 -8.49 -8.06
N ILE A 42 -16.40 -7.26 -7.59
CA ILE A 42 -17.39 -6.18 -7.82
C ILE A 42 -17.60 -5.92 -9.32
N GLN A 43 -16.57 -6.06 -10.16
CA GLN A 43 -16.63 -5.73 -11.58
C GLN A 43 -17.03 -6.92 -12.46
N SER A 44 -16.60 -8.13 -12.11
CA SER A 44 -16.75 -9.31 -12.97
C SER A 44 -17.95 -10.19 -12.62
N ASP A 45 -18.51 -10.09 -11.40
CA ASP A 45 -19.59 -10.98 -10.98
C ASP A 45 -20.92 -10.57 -11.61
N THR A 46 -21.63 -11.56 -12.16
CA THR A 46 -22.94 -11.37 -12.80
C THR A 46 -24.04 -11.10 -11.77
N ILE A 47 -23.92 -11.64 -10.56
CA ILE A 47 -24.97 -11.61 -9.54
C ILE A 47 -24.79 -10.36 -8.65
N LEU A 48 -25.82 -9.51 -8.61
CA LEU A 48 -25.80 -8.27 -7.81
C LEU A 48 -25.49 -8.51 -6.33
N SER A 49 -26.10 -9.53 -5.71
CA SER A 49 -25.88 -9.81 -4.29
C SER A 49 -24.41 -10.12 -3.97
N HIS A 50 -23.71 -10.80 -4.86
CA HIS A 50 -22.28 -11.06 -4.71
C HIS A 50 -21.44 -9.79 -4.87
N ARG A 51 -21.78 -8.92 -5.83
CA ARG A 51 -21.13 -7.61 -5.98
C ARG A 51 -21.30 -6.75 -4.72
N LEU A 52 -22.49 -6.73 -4.13
CA LEU A 52 -22.78 -5.99 -2.90
C LEU A 52 -22.08 -6.59 -1.67
N PHE A 53 -21.98 -7.92 -1.61
CA PHE A 53 -21.20 -8.59 -0.58
C PHE A 53 -19.71 -8.27 -0.70
N ALA A 54 -19.16 -8.33 -1.92
CA ALA A 54 -17.78 -7.96 -2.21
C ALA A 54 -17.49 -6.49 -1.90
N ASP A 55 -18.41 -5.55 -2.19
CA ASP A 55 -18.33 -4.14 -1.77
C ASP A 55 -18.20 -4.02 -0.24
N SER A 56 -19.01 -4.77 0.49
CA SER A 56 -18.99 -4.76 1.95
C SER A 56 -17.67 -5.31 2.52
N VAL A 57 -17.14 -6.38 1.92
CA VAL A 57 -15.84 -6.96 2.30
C VAL A 57 -14.70 -6.00 1.98
N LEU A 58 -14.67 -5.46 0.75
CA LEU A 58 -13.70 -4.48 0.29
C LEU A 58 -13.67 -3.26 1.22
N THR A 59 -14.83 -2.66 1.49
CA THR A 59 -14.94 -1.46 2.32
C THR A 59 -14.36 -1.69 3.71
N ARG A 60 -14.72 -2.80 4.37
CA ARG A 60 -14.22 -3.12 5.71
C ARG A 60 -12.71 -3.39 5.72
N ALA A 61 -12.22 -4.16 4.75
CA ALA A 61 -10.80 -4.46 4.62
C ALA A 61 -9.99 -3.18 4.35
N LEU A 62 -10.48 -2.31 3.47
CA LEU A 62 -9.80 -1.05 3.12
C LEU A 62 -9.74 -0.15 4.35
N VAL A 63 -10.87 0.09 5.00
CA VAL A 63 -10.92 0.91 6.23
C VAL A 63 -10.00 0.33 7.30
N SER A 64 -9.93 -0.99 7.45
CA SER A 64 -9.03 -1.61 8.43
C SER A 64 -7.56 -1.40 8.10
N GLN A 65 -7.18 -1.38 6.82
CA GLN A 65 -5.79 -1.12 6.41
C GLN A 65 -5.42 0.33 6.53
N LEU A 66 -6.30 1.23 6.10
CA LEU A 66 -6.12 2.67 6.31
C LEU A 66 -6.00 2.97 7.81
N LYS A 67 -6.65 2.17 8.67
CA LYS A 67 -6.56 2.29 10.13
C LYS A 67 -5.23 1.86 10.75
N GLN A 68 -4.33 1.22 10.00
CA GLN A 68 -3.04 0.79 10.56
C GLN A 68 -2.10 2.01 10.75
N PRO A 69 -1.28 2.03 11.81
CA PRO A 69 -0.25 3.06 11.98
C PRO A 69 0.70 3.08 10.77
N TYR A 70 1.10 4.28 10.34
CA TYR A 70 1.97 4.48 9.16
C TYR A 70 1.43 3.93 7.83
N SER A 71 0.13 3.59 7.76
CA SER A 71 -0.50 3.10 6.52
C SER A 71 -0.55 4.15 5.40
N PHE A 72 -0.35 5.42 5.73
CA PHE A 72 -0.24 6.47 4.72
C PHE A 72 0.93 6.22 3.75
N ASP A 73 1.98 5.52 4.17
CA ASP A 73 3.13 5.22 3.30
C ASP A 73 2.95 3.95 2.46
N PHE A 74 1.84 3.22 2.64
CA PHE A 74 1.61 2.01 1.84
C PHE A 74 1.39 2.34 0.37
N SER A 75 2.19 1.70 -0.49
CA SER A 75 1.99 1.63 -1.92
C SER A 75 0.91 0.60 -2.18
N PHE A 76 -0.25 1.05 -2.66
CA PHE A 76 -1.35 0.17 -3.04
C PHE A 76 -1.23 -0.23 -4.52
N ASP A 77 -0.04 -0.61 -4.96
CA ASP A 77 0.30 -0.79 -6.38
C ASP A 77 -0.45 -1.99 -6.99
N SER A 78 -0.81 -2.97 -6.16
CA SER A 78 -1.63 -4.12 -6.55
C SER A 78 -3.10 -3.80 -6.81
N LEU A 79 -3.60 -2.63 -6.37
CA LEU A 79 -4.99 -2.22 -6.55
C LEU A 79 -5.24 -1.64 -7.95
N THR A 80 -5.43 -2.51 -8.94
CA THR A 80 -5.72 -2.09 -10.32
C THR A 80 -7.22 -1.92 -10.59
N ALA A 81 -8.06 -2.65 -9.86
CA ALA A 81 -9.52 -2.62 -10.04
C ALA A 81 -10.16 -1.36 -9.44
N MET A 82 -9.53 -0.73 -8.45
CA MET A 82 -9.98 0.54 -7.88
C MET A 82 -9.02 1.68 -8.21
N LYS A 83 -9.54 2.90 -8.29
CA LYS A 83 -8.71 4.07 -8.54
C LYS A 83 -8.24 4.64 -7.21
N HIS A 84 -6.98 5.01 -7.15
CA HIS A 84 -6.41 5.75 -6.04
C HIS A 84 -5.54 6.89 -6.56
N ILE A 85 -5.58 8.02 -5.86
CA ILE A 85 -4.74 9.18 -6.15
C ILE A 85 -4.06 9.62 -4.86
N SER A 86 -2.78 9.96 -4.95
CA SER A 86 -2.01 10.55 -3.86
C SER A 86 -1.72 12.01 -4.20
N SER A 87 -1.91 12.90 -3.24
CA SER A 87 -1.58 14.31 -3.45
C SER A 87 -0.06 14.48 -3.67
N PRO A 88 0.38 15.38 -4.58
CA PRO A 88 1.80 15.68 -4.78
C PRO A 88 2.49 16.16 -3.50
N ASP A 89 1.75 16.85 -2.63
CA ASP A 89 2.22 17.34 -1.33
C ASP A 89 2.10 16.31 -0.20
N LYS A 90 1.71 15.06 -0.54
CA LYS A 90 1.50 13.95 0.39
C LYS A 90 0.50 14.22 1.53
N LYS A 91 -0.36 15.24 1.44
CA LYS A 91 -1.31 15.53 2.53
C LYS A 91 -2.51 14.59 2.59
N PHE A 92 -2.90 14.01 1.47
CA PHE A 92 -4.04 13.10 1.41
C PHE A 92 -3.88 12.04 0.33
N LYS A 93 -4.60 10.93 0.53
CA LYS A 93 -4.86 9.89 -0.46
C LYS A 93 -6.36 9.74 -0.62
N PHE A 94 -6.81 9.59 -1.85
CA PHE A 94 -8.21 9.34 -2.16
C PHE A 94 -8.35 8.02 -2.92
N PHE A 95 -9.34 7.24 -2.57
CA PHE A 95 -9.68 5.94 -3.14
C PHE A 95 -11.11 5.98 -3.63
N SER A 96 -11.38 5.40 -4.80
CA SER A 96 -12.73 5.33 -5.36
C SER A 96 -12.96 4.04 -6.13
N TRP A 97 -14.18 3.52 -6.00
CA TRP A 97 -14.69 2.37 -6.74
C TRP A 97 -16.19 2.51 -6.97
N GLN A 98 -16.72 1.72 -7.90
CA GLN A 98 -18.13 1.76 -8.27
C GLN A 98 -18.73 0.36 -8.34
N ILE A 99 -20.03 0.25 -8.07
CA ILE A 99 -20.79 -0.99 -8.15
C ILE A 99 -21.93 -0.79 -9.14
N ASP A 100 -22.03 -1.68 -10.13
CA ASP A 100 -23.17 -1.77 -11.03
C ASP A 100 -24.35 -2.45 -10.32
N LEU A 101 -25.48 -1.74 -10.22
CA LEU A 101 -26.69 -2.24 -9.58
C LEU A 101 -27.55 -3.15 -10.49
N GLY A 102 -27.19 -3.28 -11.76
CA GLY A 102 -27.87 -4.16 -12.73
C GLY A 102 -29.16 -3.59 -13.32
N ASP A 103 -29.55 -2.39 -12.91
CA ASP A 103 -30.71 -1.63 -13.41
C ASP A 103 -30.29 -0.43 -14.28
N GLY A 104 -29.03 -0.39 -14.70
CA GLY A 104 -28.42 0.74 -15.41
C GLY A 104 -27.95 1.87 -14.48
N THR A 105 -28.06 1.69 -13.16
CA THR A 105 -27.54 2.64 -12.18
C THR A 105 -26.27 2.13 -11.50
N TYR A 106 -25.46 3.08 -11.00
CA TYR A 106 -24.18 2.80 -10.36
C TYR A 106 -24.14 3.43 -8.96
N ARG A 107 -23.65 2.65 -7.99
CA ARG A 107 -23.31 3.17 -6.66
C ARG A 107 -21.84 3.54 -6.64
N GLN A 108 -21.54 4.82 -6.40
CA GLN A 108 -20.19 5.34 -6.27
C GLN A 108 -19.75 5.29 -4.80
N ARG A 109 -18.49 4.92 -4.56
CA ARG A 109 -17.87 4.86 -3.24
C ARG A 109 -16.55 5.61 -3.25
N GLY A 110 -16.21 6.19 -2.12
CA GLY A 110 -14.95 6.86 -1.92
C GLY A 110 -14.47 6.78 -0.48
N ALA A 111 -13.16 6.76 -0.31
CA ALA A 111 -12.50 6.88 0.98
C ALA A 111 -11.35 7.88 0.84
N MET A 112 -11.19 8.74 1.83
CA MET A 112 -10.08 9.69 1.90
C MET A 112 -9.28 9.40 3.17
N GLN A 113 -7.96 9.36 3.04
CA GLN A 113 -7.03 9.26 4.16
C GLN A 113 -6.19 10.54 4.19
N LEU A 114 -6.14 11.18 5.36
CA LEU A 114 -5.29 12.34 5.60
C LEU A 114 -3.97 11.91 6.22
N GLN A 115 -2.87 12.58 5.84
CA GLN A 115 -1.59 12.39 6.50
C GLN A 115 -1.64 13.08 7.87
N THR A 116 -1.22 12.38 8.91
CA THR A 116 -1.07 12.91 10.27
C THR A 116 0.38 12.84 10.71
N ASN A 117 0.85 13.88 11.39
CA ASN A 117 2.24 13.96 11.87
C ASN A 117 2.55 12.89 12.92
N ASP A 118 1.53 12.45 13.66
CA ASP A 118 1.67 11.45 14.73
C ASP A 118 1.43 10.01 14.24
N GLY A 119 1.18 9.81 12.95
CA GLY A 119 0.85 8.50 12.35
C GLY A 119 -0.49 7.90 12.80
N SER A 120 -1.29 8.65 13.57
CA SER A 120 -2.63 8.27 14.05
C SER A 120 -3.72 8.64 13.03
N LEU A 121 -4.84 7.91 12.98
CA LEU A 121 -5.89 8.26 12.02
C LEU A 121 -6.76 9.44 12.47
N LYS A 122 -7.05 10.33 11.52
CA LYS A 122 -8.20 11.24 11.54
C LYS A 122 -9.10 10.97 10.35
#